data_AF-A0A1Q5LK91-F1
#
_entry.id   AF-A0A1Q5LK91-F1
#
_cell.length_a   1.000
_cell.length_b   1.000
_cell.length_c   1.000
_cell.angle_alpha   90.00
_cell.angle_beta   90.00
_cell.angle_gamma   90.00
#
_symmetry.space_group_name_H-M   'P 1'
#
loop_
_entity.id
_entity.type
_entity.pdbx_description
1 polymer ?
#
loop_
_entity_poly.entity_id
_entity_poly.type
_entity_poly.pdbx_seq_one_letter_code
_entity_poly.pdbx_strand_id
1 'polypeptide(L)'
;MTTAADLIVPYITAREGEEAESLLNLRVRLGPDRRPRLAYVDEEPPDRDLRGVLWARYSMSLGNDGMPTGTPRWRLVHPLRQRSTMALLRCQVCTVQLKRSDGILFLETADDLDYTGPVKTAQPPVCLAHARMAASRCPRLRRKGHVALLARRFPLYGVIGTAYQYGPNGIQALSGTDRPLPYSHPQIGWFLASQLVRELRDYEVVKLDDLVPAA
;
A
#
# COMPACT_ATOMS: atom_id res chain seq x y z
N MET A 1 -20.47 -10.64 -19.80
CA MET A 1 -20.69 -9.79 -18.61
C MET A 1 -19.92 -10.44 -17.47
N THR A 2 -18.84 -9.83 -16.99
CA THR A 2 -18.08 -10.35 -15.85
C THR A 2 -18.90 -10.09 -14.60
N THR A 3 -19.32 -11.14 -13.88
CA THR A 3 -20.05 -10.96 -12.63
C THR A 3 -19.09 -10.50 -11.53
N ALA A 4 -19.58 -9.87 -10.47
CA ALA A 4 -18.74 -9.46 -9.34
C ALA A 4 -18.00 -10.65 -8.68
N ALA A 5 -18.51 -11.87 -8.84
CA ALA A 5 -17.90 -13.12 -8.37
C ALA A 5 -16.65 -13.55 -9.17
N ASP A 6 -16.48 -13.06 -10.41
CA ASP A 6 -15.33 -13.41 -11.27
C ASP A 6 -14.14 -12.45 -11.11
N LEU A 7 -14.35 -11.33 -10.41
CA LEU A 7 -13.33 -10.30 -10.22
C LEU A 7 -12.45 -10.65 -9.04
N ILE A 8 -11.15 -10.71 -9.30
CA ILE A 8 -10.15 -10.81 -8.23
C ILE A 8 -10.16 -9.50 -7.47
N VAL A 9 -10.61 -9.56 -6.22
CA VAL A 9 -10.55 -8.43 -5.30
C VAL A 9 -9.26 -8.56 -4.48
N PRO A 10 -8.30 -7.64 -4.60
CA PRO A 10 -7.15 -7.62 -3.70
C PRO A 10 -7.60 -7.53 -2.25
N TYR A 11 -6.96 -8.29 -1.36
CA TYR A 11 -7.16 -8.25 0.09
C TYR A 11 -7.04 -6.82 0.65
N ILE A 12 -6.17 -6.02 0.07
CA ILE A 12 -5.93 -4.62 0.47
C ILE A 12 -7.07 -3.65 0.12
N THR A 13 -8.06 -4.08 -0.67
CA THR A 13 -9.18 -3.22 -1.08
C THR A 13 -10.05 -2.91 0.15
N ALA A 14 -10.36 -1.64 0.38
CA ALA A 14 -11.29 -1.25 1.43
C ALA A 14 -12.71 -1.78 1.14
N ARG A 15 -13.48 -2.03 2.18
CA ARG A 15 -14.85 -2.57 2.11
C ARG A 15 -15.87 -1.58 2.64
N GLU A 16 -17.11 -1.75 2.23
CA GLU A 16 -18.25 -1.11 2.86
C GLU A 16 -18.36 -1.55 4.33
N GLY A 17 -18.58 -0.60 5.24
CA GLY A 17 -18.52 -0.82 6.70
C GLY A 17 -17.14 -0.57 7.32
N GLU A 18 -16.10 -0.39 6.50
CA GLU A 18 -14.78 0.04 6.95
C GLU A 18 -14.65 1.56 6.83
N GLU A 19 -14.47 2.21 7.97
CA GLU A 19 -14.51 3.66 8.12
C GLU A 19 -13.17 4.19 8.63
N ALA A 20 -12.78 5.34 8.11
CA ALA A 20 -11.61 6.06 8.59
C ALA A 20 -11.88 6.62 10.00
N GLU A 21 -10.86 6.62 10.84
CA GLU A 21 -10.92 7.31 12.13
C GLU A 21 -11.14 8.82 11.94
N SER A 22 -11.83 9.43 12.90
CA SER A 22 -12.09 10.86 12.89
C SER A 22 -10.79 11.66 12.93
N LEU A 23 -10.66 12.61 12.00
CA LEU A 23 -9.53 13.55 11.98
C LEU A 23 -9.52 14.47 13.22
N LEU A 24 -10.63 14.59 13.94
CA LEU A 24 -10.71 15.34 15.20
C LEU A 24 -9.87 14.71 16.32
N ASN A 25 -9.51 13.43 16.18
CA ASN A 25 -8.61 12.74 17.10
C ASN A 25 -7.12 13.04 16.83
N LEU A 26 -6.80 13.86 15.82
CA LEU A 26 -5.44 14.31 15.57
C LEU A 26 -5.07 15.49 16.46
N ARG A 27 -3.83 15.49 16.94
CA ARG A 27 -3.21 16.57 17.71
C ARG A 27 -1.74 16.75 17.35
N VAL A 28 -1.17 17.86 17.82
CA VAL A 28 0.28 18.10 17.74
C VAL A 28 0.92 17.60 19.02
N ARG A 29 2.04 16.87 18.91
CA ARG A 29 2.88 16.46 20.04
C ARG A 29 4.34 16.68 19.68
N LEU A 30 5.21 16.83 20.68
CA LEU A 30 6.65 16.83 20.46
C LEU A 30 7.18 15.43 20.13
N GLY A 31 8.03 15.36 19.12
CA GLY A 31 8.84 14.23 18.69
C GLY A 31 9.92 13.82 19.70
N PRO A 32 10.48 12.60 19.57
CA PRO A 32 11.73 12.24 20.25
C PRO A 32 12.89 13.19 19.91
N ASP A 33 12.86 13.79 18.72
CA ASP A 33 13.77 14.82 18.22
C ASP A 33 13.41 16.25 18.69
N ARG A 34 12.44 16.37 19.60
CA ARG A 34 11.88 17.65 20.11
C ARG A 34 11.24 18.53 19.03
N ARG A 35 10.89 17.98 17.87
CA ARG A 35 10.15 18.71 16.84
C ARG A 35 8.65 18.43 16.91
N PRO A 36 7.78 19.42 16.64
CA PRO A 36 6.35 19.17 16.50
C PRO A 36 6.05 18.11 15.43
N ARG A 37 5.17 17.17 15.75
CA ARG A 37 4.71 16.12 14.84
C ARG A 37 3.23 15.81 15.04
N LEU A 38 2.60 15.22 14.03
CA LEU A 38 1.22 14.73 14.08
C LEU A 38 1.14 13.49 14.99
N ALA A 39 0.09 13.42 15.81
CA ALA A 39 -0.19 12.33 16.74
C ALA A 39 -1.70 12.13 16.90
N TYR A 40 -2.14 10.94 17.30
CA TYR A 40 -3.49 10.77 17.85
C TYR A 40 -3.54 11.24 19.33
N VAL A 41 -4.73 11.61 19.79
CA VAL A 41 -4.98 11.94 21.21
C VAL A 41 -4.61 10.74 22.10
N ASP A 42 -5.07 9.57 21.71
CA ASP A 42 -4.90 8.25 22.30
C ASP A 42 -3.91 7.39 21.48
N GLU A 43 -2.81 8.00 20.99
CA GLU A 43 -1.82 7.30 20.17
C GLU A 43 -1.24 6.07 20.90
N GLU A 44 -1.32 4.92 20.23
CA GLU A 44 -0.74 3.65 20.65
C GLU A 44 0.48 3.29 19.78
N PRO A 45 1.38 2.40 20.25
CA PRO A 45 2.55 1.98 19.48
C PRO A 45 2.26 1.50 18.03
N PRO A 46 1.18 0.75 17.74
CA PRO A 46 0.87 0.29 16.38
C PRO A 46 0.50 1.41 15.39
N ASP A 47 0.07 2.58 15.88
CA ASP A 47 -0.25 3.74 15.04
C ASP A 47 0.96 4.27 14.29
N ARG A 48 2.17 3.87 14.71
CA ARG A 48 3.41 4.21 14.01
C ARG A 48 4.02 3.01 13.32
N ASP A 49 4.69 3.26 12.19
CA ASP A 49 5.61 2.27 11.62
C ASP A 49 6.97 2.26 12.30
N LEU A 50 7.81 1.31 11.87
CA LEU A 50 9.18 1.14 12.35
C LEU A 50 10.07 2.37 12.07
N ARG A 51 9.61 3.32 11.25
CA ARG A 51 10.29 4.60 10.97
C ARG A 51 9.64 5.77 11.71
N GLY A 52 8.65 5.50 12.57
CA GLY A 52 8.00 6.50 13.43
C GLY A 52 6.93 7.34 12.73
N VAL A 53 6.53 7.00 11.50
CA VAL A 53 5.49 7.75 10.76
C VAL A 53 4.12 7.35 11.27
N LEU A 54 3.20 8.31 11.44
CA LEU A 54 1.83 8.06 11.90
C LEU A 54 0.97 7.50 10.76
N TRP A 55 0.16 6.49 11.04
CA TRP A 55 -0.70 5.80 10.08
C TRP A 55 -2.17 6.11 10.29
N ALA A 56 -2.91 6.26 9.20
CA ALA A 56 -4.35 6.39 9.22
C ALA A 56 -5.00 5.13 9.82
N ARG A 57 -5.75 5.32 10.89
CA ARG A 57 -6.62 4.30 11.47
C ARG A 57 -7.84 4.07 10.58
N TYR A 58 -8.24 2.82 10.50
CA TYR A 58 -9.38 2.35 9.74
C TYR A 58 -10.03 1.21 10.51
N SER A 59 -11.36 1.23 10.65
CA SER A 59 -12.07 0.05 11.14
C SER A 59 -11.90 -1.09 10.13
N MET A 60 -11.89 -2.31 10.65
CA MET A 60 -11.61 -3.50 9.85
C MET A 60 -12.71 -4.52 10.03
N SER A 61 -13.31 -4.95 8.93
CA SER A 61 -14.39 -5.95 8.93
C SER A 61 -13.84 -7.26 8.36
N LEU A 62 -13.58 -8.24 9.23
CA LEU A 62 -13.09 -9.56 8.85
C LEU A 62 -14.12 -10.65 9.15
N GLY A 63 -14.20 -11.64 8.27
CA GLY A 63 -14.92 -12.89 8.51
C GLY A 63 -14.08 -13.87 9.34
N ASN A 64 -14.69 -15.01 9.69
CA ASN A 64 -14.03 -16.07 10.47
C ASN A 64 -12.81 -16.68 9.75
N ASP A 65 -12.75 -16.57 8.42
CA ASP A 65 -11.64 -16.99 7.57
C ASP A 65 -10.50 -15.95 7.51
N GLY A 66 -10.64 -14.82 8.20
CA GLY A 66 -9.69 -13.72 8.19
C GLY A 66 -9.76 -12.86 6.92
N MET A 67 -10.76 -13.06 6.05
CA MET A 67 -10.93 -12.29 4.82
C MET A 67 -11.85 -11.07 5.03
N PRO A 68 -11.63 -9.97 4.30
CA PRO A 68 -12.47 -8.79 4.42
C PRO A 68 -13.91 -9.06 3.99
N THR A 69 -14.86 -8.66 4.82
CA THR A 69 -16.31 -8.75 4.54
C THR A 69 -16.85 -7.43 4.00
N GLY A 70 -18.04 -7.45 3.39
CA GLY A 70 -18.65 -6.27 2.78
C GLY A 70 -18.23 -6.02 1.32
N THR A 71 -18.98 -5.14 0.66
CA THR A 71 -18.80 -4.83 -0.77
C THR A 71 -17.44 -4.15 -0.99
N PRO A 72 -16.63 -4.55 -1.98
CA PRO A 72 -15.39 -3.86 -2.32
C PRO A 72 -15.63 -2.40 -2.72
N ARG A 73 -14.97 -1.47 -2.05
CA ARG A 73 -14.88 -0.07 -2.46
C ARG A 73 -13.68 0.08 -3.40
N TRP A 74 -13.90 -0.20 -4.68
CA TRP A 74 -12.85 -0.14 -5.70
C TRP A 74 -12.09 1.19 -5.66
N ARG A 75 -10.77 1.14 -5.93
CA ARG A 75 -9.82 2.26 -5.89
C ARG A 75 -9.49 2.77 -4.48
N LEU A 76 -10.22 2.34 -3.44
CA LEU A 76 -9.86 2.63 -2.06
C LEU A 76 -9.03 1.48 -1.49
N VAL A 77 -7.94 1.85 -0.82
CA VAL A 77 -6.98 0.95 -0.20
C VAL A 77 -7.14 1.04 1.31
N HIS A 78 -7.27 -0.10 1.97
CA HIS A 78 -7.31 -0.17 3.43
C HIS A 78 -5.88 -0.03 3.99
N PRO A 79 -5.57 1.03 4.77
CA PRO A 79 -4.20 1.34 5.17
C PRO A 79 -3.48 0.22 5.90
N LEU A 80 -4.11 -0.37 6.92
CA LEU A 80 -3.47 -1.41 7.73
C LEU A 80 -3.21 -2.71 6.95
N ARG A 81 -4.15 -3.13 6.09
CA ARG A 81 -3.98 -4.30 5.22
C ARG A 81 -2.90 -4.04 4.17
N GLN A 82 -2.87 -2.87 3.54
CA GLN A 82 -1.82 -2.53 2.59
C GLN A 82 -0.44 -2.53 3.26
N ARG A 83 -0.30 -1.85 4.40
CA ARG A 83 0.94 -1.79 5.18
C ARG A 83 1.45 -3.17 5.51
N SER A 84 0.58 -4.01 6.08
CA SER A 84 0.94 -5.35 6.53
C SER A 84 1.34 -6.25 5.35
N THR A 85 0.57 -6.22 4.27
CA THR A 85 0.86 -6.99 3.05
C THR A 85 2.21 -6.58 2.44
N MET A 86 2.47 -5.28 2.32
CA MET A 86 3.72 -4.74 1.74
C MET A 86 4.94 -4.98 2.66
N ALA A 87 4.78 -4.80 3.97
CA ALA A 87 5.86 -4.97 4.94
C ALA A 87 6.29 -6.44 5.06
N LEU A 88 5.32 -7.36 5.09
CA LEU A 88 5.54 -8.79 5.28
C LEU A 88 5.73 -9.56 3.96
N LEU A 89 5.74 -8.85 2.82
CA LEU A 89 5.89 -9.42 1.47
C LEU A 89 4.86 -10.53 1.20
N ARG A 90 3.60 -10.24 1.48
CA ARG A 90 2.48 -11.15 1.25
C ARG A 90 1.85 -10.88 -0.11
N CYS A 91 1.28 -11.92 -0.72
CA CYS A 91 0.46 -11.75 -1.91
C CYS A 91 -0.70 -10.80 -1.61
N GLN A 92 -0.87 -9.75 -2.41
CA GLN A 92 -1.96 -8.77 -2.24
C GLN A 92 -3.37 -9.34 -2.43
N VAL A 93 -3.50 -10.59 -2.89
CA VAL A 93 -4.79 -11.28 -3.04
C VAL A 93 -4.99 -12.34 -1.96
N CYS A 94 -4.17 -13.39 -1.94
CA CYS A 94 -4.36 -14.50 -1.00
C CYS A 94 -3.62 -14.36 0.34
N THR A 95 -2.86 -13.29 0.55
CA THR A 95 -2.11 -12.99 1.78
C THR A 95 -1.01 -13.98 2.18
N VAL A 96 -0.79 -15.04 1.40
CA VAL A 96 0.32 -15.98 1.60
C VAL A 96 1.64 -15.21 1.50
N GLN A 97 2.56 -15.48 2.44
CA GLN A 97 3.90 -14.92 2.42
C GLN A 97 4.66 -15.41 1.19
N LEU A 98 5.22 -14.48 0.43
CA LEU A 98 6.00 -14.80 -0.75
C LEU A 98 7.42 -15.14 -0.31
N LYS A 99 7.84 -16.36 -0.62
CA LYS A 99 9.19 -16.85 -0.39
C LYS A 99 9.70 -17.36 -1.73
N ARG A 100 10.66 -16.65 -2.31
CA ARG A 100 11.28 -16.95 -3.59
C ARG A 100 12.74 -16.58 -3.52
N SER A 101 13.62 -17.45 -4.02
CA SER A 101 15.06 -17.22 -4.05
C SER A 101 15.49 -16.29 -5.19
N ASP A 102 14.74 -16.25 -6.29
CA ASP A 102 15.02 -15.49 -7.50
C ASP A 102 14.46 -14.06 -7.48
N GLY A 103 13.58 -13.74 -6.52
CA GLY A 103 13.05 -12.40 -6.31
C GLY A 103 11.58 -12.38 -5.94
N ILE A 104 11.06 -11.20 -5.61
CA ILE A 104 9.65 -10.97 -5.29
C ILE A 104 8.96 -10.34 -6.49
N LEU A 105 7.82 -10.92 -6.88
CA LEU A 105 7.04 -10.48 -8.03
C LEU A 105 6.13 -9.30 -7.65
N PHE A 106 6.29 -8.20 -8.37
CA PHE A 106 5.39 -7.05 -8.39
C PHE A 106 4.69 -6.98 -9.76
N LEU A 107 3.46 -6.50 -9.79
CA LEU A 107 2.66 -6.38 -11.01
C LEU A 107 2.08 -4.97 -11.09
N GLU A 108 2.46 -4.24 -12.13
CA GLU A 108 2.07 -2.86 -12.39
C GLU A 108 1.23 -2.75 -13.67
N THR A 109 0.49 -1.65 -13.82
CA THR A 109 -0.12 -1.29 -15.11
C THR A 109 0.96 -0.70 -16.03
N ALA A 110 0.98 -1.10 -17.30
CA ALA A 110 2.07 -0.74 -18.22
C ALA A 110 2.21 0.76 -18.53
N ASP A 111 1.15 1.56 -18.31
CA ASP A 111 1.14 3.01 -18.57
C ASP A 111 1.41 3.88 -17.32
N ASP A 112 1.67 3.26 -16.17
CA ASP A 112 1.80 4.00 -14.90
C ASP A 112 3.25 4.48 -14.63
N LEU A 113 4.29 3.89 -15.25
CA LEU A 113 5.69 4.06 -14.83
C LEU A 113 6.73 3.98 -15.97
N ASP A 114 7.86 4.67 -15.79
CA ASP A 114 9.10 4.43 -16.55
C ASP A 114 9.92 3.33 -15.85
N TYR A 115 10.26 2.28 -16.61
CA TYR A 115 10.96 1.10 -16.10
C TYR A 115 12.47 1.09 -16.43
N THR A 116 13.03 2.21 -16.87
CA THR A 116 14.47 2.34 -17.17
C THR A 116 15.34 2.61 -15.94
N GLY A 117 14.73 2.90 -14.79
CA GLY A 117 15.42 3.17 -13.53
C GLY A 117 14.63 2.66 -12.31
N PRO A 118 15.00 3.06 -11.08
CA PRO A 118 14.31 2.58 -9.88
C PRO A 118 12.82 2.92 -9.87
N VAL A 119 11.99 1.90 -9.63
CA VAL A 119 10.52 2.02 -9.63
C VAL A 119 10.01 2.18 -8.21
N LYS A 120 9.21 3.22 -7.96
CA LYS A 120 8.52 3.40 -6.68
C LYS A 120 7.11 2.84 -6.80
N THR A 121 6.77 1.86 -5.97
CA THR A 121 5.44 1.24 -5.98
C THR A 121 4.82 1.17 -4.60
N ALA A 122 3.53 1.53 -4.53
CA ALA A 122 2.66 1.27 -3.39
C ALA A 122 1.85 -0.03 -3.57
N GLN A 123 1.93 -0.66 -4.75
CA GLN A 123 1.23 -1.89 -5.05
C GLN A 123 1.97 -3.06 -4.41
N PRO A 124 1.38 -3.78 -3.43
CA PRO A 124 2.08 -4.86 -2.76
C PRO A 124 2.34 -6.03 -3.72
N PRO A 125 3.30 -6.90 -3.36
CA PRO A 125 3.69 -7.97 -4.26
C PRO A 125 2.57 -9.01 -4.44
N VAL A 126 2.70 -9.84 -5.46
CA VAL A 126 1.66 -10.79 -5.88
C VAL A 126 2.29 -12.15 -6.17
N CYS A 127 1.62 -13.25 -5.81
CA CYS A 127 2.10 -14.57 -6.20
C CYS A 127 1.83 -14.82 -7.69
N LEU A 128 2.61 -15.70 -8.33
CA LEU A 128 2.51 -15.96 -9.77
C LEU A 128 1.09 -16.34 -10.22
N ALA A 129 0.40 -17.21 -9.45
CA ALA A 129 -0.97 -17.60 -9.76
C ALA A 129 -1.90 -16.38 -9.81
N HIS A 130 -1.87 -15.52 -8.79
CA HIS A 130 -2.69 -14.32 -8.75
C HIS A 130 -2.25 -13.26 -9.76
N ALA A 131 -0.97 -13.22 -10.14
CA ALA A 131 -0.49 -12.34 -11.19
C ALA A 131 -1.08 -12.73 -12.56
N ARG A 132 -1.04 -14.02 -12.93
CA ARG A 132 -1.66 -14.53 -14.17
C ARG A 132 -3.16 -14.31 -14.19
N MET A 133 -3.83 -14.58 -13.06
CA MET A 133 -5.26 -14.33 -12.97
C MET A 133 -5.59 -12.82 -13.07
N ALA A 134 -4.81 -11.94 -12.43
CA ALA A 134 -5.01 -10.50 -12.54
C ALA A 134 -4.79 -9.99 -13.97
N ALA A 135 -3.71 -10.42 -14.64
CA ALA A 135 -3.44 -10.09 -16.04
C ALA A 135 -4.59 -10.48 -16.97
N SER A 136 -5.23 -11.64 -16.74
CA SER A 136 -6.30 -12.16 -17.58
C SER A 136 -7.70 -11.64 -17.24
N ARG A 137 -7.97 -11.29 -15.97
CA ARG A 137 -9.31 -10.95 -15.46
C ARG A 137 -9.50 -9.51 -15.02
N CYS A 138 -8.44 -8.78 -14.65
CA CYS A 138 -8.56 -7.39 -14.23
C CYS A 138 -8.89 -6.48 -15.43
N PRO A 139 -10.03 -5.77 -15.44
CA PRO A 139 -10.40 -4.92 -16.58
C PRO A 139 -9.37 -3.83 -16.88
N ARG A 140 -8.74 -3.25 -15.85
CA ARG A 140 -7.69 -2.23 -16.02
C ARG A 140 -6.45 -2.80 -16.69
N LEU A 141 -5.90 -3.90 -16.16
CA LEU A 141 -4.68 -4.52 -16.70
C LEU A 141 -4.90 -5.06 -18.12
N ARG A 142 -6.08 -5.60 -18.43
CA ARG A 142 -6.43 -6.00 -19.80
C ARG A 142 -6.46 -4.82 -20.76
N ARG A 143 -7.01 -3.68 -20.33
CA ARG A 143 -7.18 -2.49 -21.18
C ARG A 143 -5.87 -1.74 -21.38
N LYS A 144 -5.08 -1.62 -20.32
CA LYS A 144 -3.87 -0.77 -20.26
C LYS A 144 -2.57 -1.53 -20.42
N GLY A 145 -2.62 -2.87 -20.39
CA GLY A 145 -1.45 -3.71 -20.29
C GLY A 145 -0.97 -3.85 -18.84
N HIS A 146 -0.05 -4.78 -18.64
CA HIS A 146 0.60 -5.02 -17.35
C HIS A 146 2.10 -5.22 -17.56
N VAL A 147 2.86 -4.90 -16.52
CA VAL A 147 4.31 -5.15 -16.45
C VAL A 147 4.59 -5.94 -15.19
N ALA A 148 5.23 -7.08 -15.35
CA ALA A 148 5.65 -7.93 -14.25
C ALA A 148 7.12 -7.66 -13.94
N LEU A 149 7.41 -7.31 -12.69
CA LEU A 149 8.73 -6.95 -12.20
C LEU A 149 9.17 -7.99 -11.17
N LEU A 150 10.19 -8.79 -11.50
CA LEU A 150 10.81 -9.71 -10.55
C LEU A 150 11.95 -8.99 -9.83
N ALA A 151 11.69 -8.52 -8.60
CA ALA A 151 12.61 -7.65 -7.88
C ALA A 151 13.49 -8.42 -6.89
N ARG A 152 14.80 -8.15 -6.92
CA ARG A 152 15.81 -8.70 -6.00
C ARG A 152 16.24 -7.70 -4.93
N ARG A 153 16.18 -6.39 -5.21
CA ARG A 153 16.43 -5.31 -4.23
C ARG A 153 15.28 -4.31 -4.22
N PHE A 154 14.56 -4.26 -3.10
CA PHE A 154 13.32 -3.48 -2.96
C PHE A 154 13.18 -2.85 -1.56
N PRO A 155 14.11 -1.98 -1.12
CA PRO A 155 14.02 -1.33 0.18
C PRO A 155 12.71 -0.54 0.34
N LEU A 156 12.29 -0.36 1.60
CA LEU A 156 11.26 0.62 1.90
C LEU A 156 11.77 2.02 1.52
N TYR A 157 10.95 2.77 0.80
CA TYR A 157 11.25 4.13 0.37
C TYR A 157 10.60 5.17 1.30
N GLY A 158 9.32 4.97 1.58
CA GLY A 158 8.50 5.98 2.24
C GLY A 158 7.02 5.60 2.19
N VAL A 159 6.15 6.60 2.15
CA VAL A 159 4.69 6.41 2.25
C VAL A 159 3.92 7.33 1.30
N ILE A 160 2.71 6.91 0.93
CA ILE A 160 1.66 7.79 0.39
C ILE A 160 0.67 8.06 1.53
N GLY A 161 0.06 9.24 1.53
CA GLY A 161 -0.81 9.69 2.61
C GLY A 161 -1.19 11.16 2.46
N THR A 162 -1.69 11.73 3.55
CA THR A 162 -2.12 13.13 3.59
C THR A 162 -1.15 13.94 4.42
N ALA A 163 -0.64 15.04 3.85
CA ALA A 163 0.16 16.00 4.58
C ALA A 163 -0.74 16.90 5.43
N TYR A 164 -0.29 17.24 6.62
CA TYR A 164 -0.95 18.17 7.51
C TYR A 164 -0.04 19.33 7.85
N GLN A 165 -0.65 20.43 8.26
CA GLN A 165 0.02 21.55 8.90
C GLN A 165 -0.77 22.03 10.11
N TYR A 166 -0.13 22.80 10.96
CA TYR A 166 -0.80 23.55 12.01
C TYR A 166 -1.04 24.99 11.53
N GLY A 167 -2.31 25.38 11.46
CA GLY A 167 -2.75 26.71 11.04
C GLY A 167 -3.62 27.40 12.10
N PRO A 168 -4.21 28.56 11.77
CA PRO A 168 -5.01 29.36 12.71
C PRO A 168 -6.19 28.60 13.32
N ASN A 169 -6.77 27.65 12.58
CA ASN A 169 -7.90 26.83 13.03
C ASN A 169 -7.47 25.43 13.49
N GLY A 170 -6.21 25.26 13.88
CA GLY A 170 -5.65 23.98 14.31
C GLY A 170 -5.07 23.16 13.16
N ILE A 171 -5.19 21.83 13.26
CA ILE A 171 -4.62 20.90 12.28
C ILE A 171 -5.45 20.91 11.00
N GLN A 172 -4.78 21.12 9.87
CA GLN A 172 -5.42 21.22 8.55
C GLN A 172 -4.72 20.30 7.56
N ALA A 173 -5.52 19.53 6.81
CA ALA A 173 -5.01 18.74 5.70
C ALA A 173 -4.56 19.69 4.58
N LEU A 174 -3.37 19.44 4.05
CA LEU A 174 -2.88 20.09 2.85
C LEU A 174 -3.43 19.34 1.64
N SER A 175 -3.76 20.09 0.58
CA SER A 175 -4.04 19.50 -0.73
C SER A 175 -2.78 18.77 -1.20
N GLY A 176 -2.80 17.45 -1.06
CA GLY A 176 -1.70 16.58 -1.43
C GLY A 176 -1.80 16.14 -2.88
N THR A 177 -0.64 15.85 -3.47
CA THR A 177 -0.55 14.93 -4.60
C THR A 177 -0.45 13.51 -4.07
N ASP A 178 -0.96 12.50 -4.77
CA ASP A 178 -0.76 11.06 -4.47
C ASP A 178 0.71 10.58 -4.64
N ARG A 179 1.68 11.51 -4.58
CA ARG A 179 3.10 11.23 -4.74
C ARG A 179 3.68 10.65 -3.44
N PRO A 180 4.48 9.58 -3.52
CA PRO A 180 5.23 9.05 -2.39
C PRO A 180 6.17 10.07 -1.73
N LEU A 181 6.11 10.18 -0.41
CA LEU A 181 7.04 10.95 0.40
C LEU A 181 8.12 10.02 1.01
N PRO A 182 9.42 10.26 0.78
CA PRO A 182 10.48 9.42 1.34
C PRO A 182 10.55 9.56 2.87
N TYR A 183 10.99 8.51 3.56
CA TYR A 183 11.16 8.55 5.02
C TYR A 183 12.16 9.61 5.51
N SER A 184 13.10 10.02 4.67
CA SER A 184 14.07 11.08 4.96
C SER A 184 13.50 12.48 4.80
N HIS A 185 12.25 12.63 4.36
CA HIS A 185 11.68 13.94 4.10
C HIS A 185 11.49 14.74 5.40
N PRO A 186 11.90 16.02 5.48
CA PRO A 186 11.79 16.81 6.72
C PRO A 186 10.37 16.93 7.28
N GLN A 187 9.35 16.87 6.42
CA GLN A 187 7.93 16.96 6.81
C GLN A 187 7.27 15.61 7.13
N ILE A 188 8.01 14.49 7.13
CA ILE A 188 7.42 13.16 7.33
C ILE A 188 6.67 13.02 8.68
N GLY A 189 7.09 13.78 9.70
CA GLY A 189 6.42 13.84 11.00
C GLY A 189 5.02 14.48 10.97
N TRP A 190 4.67 15.19 9.89
CA TRP A 190 3.38 15.82 9.66
C TRP A 190 2.51 15.07 8.64
N PHE A 191 2.91 13.85 8.29
CA PHE A 191 2.24 13.05 7.28
C PHE A 191 1.43 11.94 7.95
N LEU A 192 0.15 11.82 7.56
CA LEU A 192 -0.70 10.70 7.93
C LEU A 192 -0.65 9.65 6.82
N ALA A 193 0.13 8.60 7.03
CA ALA A 193 0.37 7.56 6.02
C ALA A 193 -0.87 6.69 5.80
N SER A 194 -1.12 6.33 4.54
CA SER A 194 -2.17 5.39 4.14
C SER A 194 -1.63 4.22 3.32
N GLN A 195 -0.47 4.35 2.68
CA GLN A 195 0.15 3.25 1.92
C GLN A 195 1.67 3.26 2.06
N LEU A 196 2.26 2.08 2.19
CA LEU A 196 3.69 1.85 2.25
C LEU A 196 4.26 1.76 0.83
N VAL A 197 5.40 2.41 0.59
CA VAL A 197 6.05 2.44 -0.72
C VAL A 197 7.40 1.75 -0.66
N ARG A 198 7.66 0.88 -1.62
CA ARG A 198 8.98 0.30 -1.89
C ARG A 198 9.58 0.94 -3.13
N GLU A 199 10.90 1.00 -3.17
CA GLU A 199 11.65 1.35 -4.36
C GLU A 199 12.37 0.10 -4.89
N LEU A 200 11.93 -0.41 -6.02
CA LEU A 200 12.54 -1.53 -6.72
C LEU A 200 13.80 -1.00 -7.44
N ARG A 201 14.97 -1.35 -6.92
CA ARG A 201 16.28 -0.87 -7.40
C ARG A 201 17.04 -1.87 -8.27
N ASP A 202 16.69 -3.15 -8.12
CA ASP A 202 17.25 -4.26 -8.89
C ASP A 202 16.09 -5.21 -9.19
N TYR A 203 15.66 -5.22 -10.45
CA TYR A 203 14.55 -6.02 -10.93
C TYR A 203 14.72 -6.35 -12.41
N GLU A 204 14.02 -7.39 -12.84
CA GLU A 204 13.87 -7.75 -14.25
C GLU A 204 12.42 -7.59 -14.68
N VAL A 205 12.22 -7.07 -15.89
CA VAL A 205 10.91 -7.13 -16.56
C VAL A 205 10.78 -8.53 -17.13
N VAL A 206 9.81 -9.29 -16.63
CA VAL A 206 9.62 -10.70 -16.99
C VAL A 206 8.25 -10.91 -17.63
N LYS A 207 8.12 -11.96 -18.45
CA LYS A 207 6.79 -12.43 -18.86
C LYS A 207 6.28 -13.41 -17.82
N LEU A 208 5.00 -13.28 -17.46
CA LEU A 208 4.37 -14.16 -16.46
C LEU A 208 4.37 -15.63 -16.89
N ASP A 209 4.36 -15.92 -18.19
CA ASP A 209 4.34 -17.29 -18.72
C ASP A 209 5.69 -17.99 -18.62
N ASP A 210 6.79 -17.22 -18.56
CA ASP A 210 8.16 -17.75 -18.44
C ASP A 210 8.52 -18.11 -17.00
N LEU A 211 7.72 -17.67 -16.01
CA LEU A 211 7.96 -17.93 -14.59
C LEU A 211 7.43 -19.30 -14.15
N VAL A 212 8.20 -19.99 -13.31
CA VAL A 212 7.76 -21.17 -12.57
C VAL A 212 7.21 -20.80 -11.18
N PRO A 213 6.21 -21.52 -10.64
CA PRO A 213 5.75 -21.34 -9.27
C PRO A 213 6.90 -21.41 -8.26
N ALA A 214 6.77 -20.71 -7.13
CA ALA A 214 7.72 -20.85 -6.04
C ALA A 214 7.62 -22.29 -5.51
N ALA A 215 8.77 -22.94 -5.29
CA ALA A 215 8.85 -24.24 -4.62
C ALA A 215 8.47 -24.11 -3.14
#